data_AF-A0A382VUY9-F1
#
_entry.id   AF-A0A382VUY9-F1
#
_cell.length_a   1.000
_cell.length_b   1.000
_cell.length_c   1.000
_cell.angle_alpha   90.00
_cell.angle_beta   90.00
_cell.angle_gamma   90.00
#
_symmetry.space_group_name_H-M   'P 1'
#
loop_
_entity.id
_entity.type
_entity.pdbx_description
1 polymer ?
#
loop_
_entity_poly.entity_id
_entity_poly.type
_entity_poly.pdbx_seq_one_letter_code
_entity_poly.pdbx_strand_id
1 'polypeptide(L)'
;MNKLEKSTVKIGSNVSLFLENLSTLNSVITEKNNLKATMSVKFSDEKILKEKLSQFSGIENKVWLQVGENDRIFASSQKKIEAQTAKKTSSNYFLCFEFTNLMIKDLQSGATLFAGVEHPNYNVRTQEIPRTVSDFLAQDLSK
;
A
#
# COMPACT_ATOMS: atom_id res chain seq x y z
N MET A 1 -6.20 -10.24 18.43
CA MET A 1 -6.06 -9.32 17.27
C MET A 1 -5.25 -10.04 16.21
N ASN A 2 -5.87 -10.37 15.07
CA ASN A 2 -5.25 -11.22 14.04
C ASN A 2 -4.19 -10.44 13.25
N LYS A 3 -3.12 -11.12 12.81
CA LYS A 3 -2.00 -10.55 12.05
C LYS A 3 -2.46 -9.76 10.81
N LEU A 4 -3.57 -10.16 10.18
CA LEU A 4 -4.17 -9.48 9.01
C LEU A 4 -4.67 -8.06 9.30
N GLU A 5 -5.22 -7.79 10.48
CA GLU A 5 -5.80 -6.47 10.78
C GLU A 5 -4.72 -5.41 11.03
N LYS A 6 -3.52 -5.83 11.47
CA LYS A 6 -2.41 -4.92 11.75
C LYS A 6 -1.72 -4.39 10.50
N SER A 7 -1.97 -4.95 9.32
CA SER A 7 -1.25 -4.58 8.10
C SER A 7 -2.12 -3.91 7.03
N THR A 8 -3.39 -3.65 7.33
CA THR A 8 -4.31 -3.02 6.38
C THR A 8 -4.47 -1.53 6.69
N VAL A 9 -4.18 -0.69 5.70
CA VAL A 9 -4.37 0.76 5.73
C VAL A 9 -5.50 1.14 4.77
N LYS A 10 -6.53 1.84 5.25
CA LYS A 10 -7.62 2.34 4.39
C LYS A 10 -7.29 3.74 3.89
N ILE A 11 -7.34 3.94 2.57
CA ILE A 11 -7.10 5.23 1.92
C ILE A 11 -8.43 5.73 1.34
N GLY A 12 -9.15 6.55 2.11
CA GLY A 12 -10.50 6.98 1.76
C GLY A 12 -11.50 5.82 1.78
N SER A 13 -12.55 5.92 0.96
CA SER A 13 -13.69 4.99 0.99
C SER A 13 -13.48 3.72 0.16
N ASN A 14 -12.72 3.81 -0.93
CA ASN A 14 -12.72 2.77 -1.98
C ASN A 14 -11.36 2.10 -2.18
N VAL A 15 -10.30 2.62 -1.55
CA VAL A 15 -8.94 2.10 -1.68
C VAL A 15 -8.47 1.57 -0.33
N SER A 16 -7.88 0.40 -0.33
CA SER A 16 -7.21 -0.18 0.84
C SER A 16 -5.87 -0.75 0.41
N LEU A 17 -4.88 -0.58 1.27
CA LEU A 17 -3.52 -1.06 1.07
C LEU A 17 -3.21 -2.11 2.14
N PHE A 18 -2.93 -3.33 1.71
CA PHE A 18 -2.46 -4.41 2.57
C PHE A 18 -0.95 -4.49 2.46
N LEU A 19 -0.24 -4.18 3.55
CA LEU A 19 1.21 -4.18 3.59
C LEU A 19 1.70 -5.61 3.86
N GLU A 20 2.47 -6.15 2.92
CA GLU A 20 2.97 -7.52 2.99
C GLU A 20 4.27 -7.57 3.76
N ASN A 21 4.44 -8.65 4.52
CA ASN A 21 5.66 -8.92 5.25
C ASN A 21 6.58 -9.79 4.38
N LEU A 22 7.81 -9.31 4.13
CA LEU A 22 8.80 -10.01 3.32
C LEU A 22 9.20 -11.37 3.92
N SER A 23 9.10 -11.53 5.24
CA SER A 23 9.41 -12.78 5.95
C SER A 23 8.40 -13.90 5.72
N THR A 24 7.27 -13.65 5.05
CA THR A 24 6.29 -14.69 4.68
C THR A 24 6.51 -15.24 3.27
N LEU A 25 7.35 -14.58 2.47
CA LEU A 25 7.78 -15.09 1.19
C LEU A 25 9.02 -15.96 1.45
N ASN A 26 8.89 -17.28 1.32
CA ASN A 26 10.01 -18.24 1.33
C ASN A 26 10.94 -18.05 0.11
N SER A 27 11.33 -16.83 -0.21
CA SER A 27 12.10 -16.48 -1.40
C SER A 27 13.37 -15.76 -0.99
N VAL A 28 14.51 -16.36 -1.35
CA VAL A 28 15.91 -16.06 -1.01
C VAL A 28 16.40 -14.76 -1.68
N ILE A 29 15.52 -13.77 -1.84
CA ILE A 29 15.86 -12.46 -2.39
C ILE A 29 15.27 -11.42 -1.43
N THR A 30 15.98 -11.21 -0.32
CA THR A 30 15.80 -10.04 0.54
C THR A 30 16.33 -8.84 -0.21
N GLU A 31 15.52 -8.29 -1.12
CA GLU A 31 15.71 -6.91 -1.55
C GLU A 31 15.49 -6.02 -0.32
N LYS A 32 16.58 -5.67 0.34
CA LYS A 32 16.57 -4.78 1.49
C LYS A 32 15.91 -3.48 1.08
N ASN A 33 15.15 -2.91 2.00
CA ASN A 33 14.44 -1.64 1.85
C ASN A 33 13.21 -1.64 0.93
N ASN A 34 12.77 -2.78 0.41
CA ASN A 34 11.57 -2.85 -0.44
C ASN A 34 10.36 -3.34 0.35
N LEU A 35 9.32 -2.51 0.48
CA LEU A 35 8.04 -2.91 1.05
C LEU A 35 7.08 -3.35 -0.05
N LYS A 36 6.64 -4.61 -0.01
CA LYS A 36 5.58 -5.10 -0.89
C LYS A 36 4.21 -4.80 -0.30
N ALA A 37 3.25 -4.49 -1.15
CA ALA A 37 1.88 -4.29 -0.72
C ALA A 37 0.88 -4.71 -1.81
N THR A 38 -0.29 -5.16 -1.38
CA THR A 38 -1.44 -5.36 -2.26
C THR A 38 -2.43 -4.21 -2.06
N MET A 39 -2.65 -3.41 -3.11
CA MET A 39 -3.74 -2.43 -3.14
C MET A 39 -5.01 -3.08 -3.67
N SER A 40 -6.14 -2.89 -2.97
CA SER A 40 -7.47 -3.23 -3.45
C SER A 40 -8.30 -1.98 -3.70
N VAL A 41 -8.88 -1.88 -4.89
CA VAL A 41 -9.91 -0.90 -5.24
C VAL A 41 -11.25 -1.61 -5.23
N LYS A 42 -12.21 -1.15 -4.42
CA LYS A 42 -13.52 -1.79 -4.23
C LYS A 42 -14.65 -0.80 -4.44
N PHE A 43 -15.71 -1.26 -5.11
CA PHE A 43 -16.96 -0.54 -5.27
C PHE A 43 -18.14 -1.46 -5.01
N SER A 44 -19.29 -0.90 -4.66
CA SER A 44 -20.51 -1.66 -4.35
C SER A 44 -21.11 -2.37 -5.57
N ASP A 45 -20.89 -1.84 -6.77
CA ASP A 45 -21.45 -2.35 -8.03
C ASP A 45 -20.33 -2.60 -9.07
N GLU A 46 -20.45 -3.69 -9.83
CA GLU A 46 -19.49 -4.05 -10.89
C GLU A 46 -19.50 -3.04 -12.05
N LYS A 47 -20.65 -2.48 -12.43
CA LYS A 47 -20.75 -1.46 -13.49
C LYS A 47 -20.00 -0.19 -13.08
N ILE A 48 -20.24 0.27 -11.84
CA ILE A 48 -19.54 1.42 -11.27
C ILE A 48 -18.04 1.13 -11.17
N LEU A 49 -17.64 -0.08 -10.75
CA LEU A 49 -16.24 -0.46 -10.74
C LEU A 49 -15.62 -0.34 -12.13
N LYS A 50 -16.23 -0.91 -13.18
CA LYS A 50 -15.67 -0.88 -14.54
C LYS A 50 -15.49 0.55 -15.06
N GLU A 51 -16.49 1.40 -14.84
CA GLU A 51 -16.42 2.82 -15.21
C GLU A 51 -15.35 3.58 -14.41
N LYS A 52 -15.19 3.28 -13.12
CA LYS A 52 -14.18 3.94 -12.29
C LYS A 52 -12.77 3.45 -12.57
N LEU A 53 -12.60 2.16 -12.87
CA LEU A 53 -11.29 1.61 -13.23
C LEU A 53 -10.76 2.18 -14.54
N SER A 54 -11.62 2.50 -15.52
CA SER A 54 -11.18 3.19 -16.74
C SER A 54 -10.71 4.62 -16.43
N GLN A 55 -11.40 5.31 -15.50
CA GLN A 55 -10.99 6.63 -15.01
C GLN A 55 -9.73 6.59 -14.12
N PHE A 56 -9.44 5.45 -13.50
CA PHE A 56 -8.31 5.26 -12.57
C PHE A 56 -7.11 4.60 -13.24
N SER A 57 -6.97 4.76 -14.55
CA SER A 57 -5.81 4.26 -15.27
C SER A 57 -4.52 4.84 -14.67
N GLY A 58 -3.60 3.96 -14.25
CA GLY A 58 -2.33 4.37 -13.64
C GLY A 58 -2.41 4.77 -12.17
N ILE A 59 -3.57 4.59 -11.50
CA ILE A 59 -3.75 4.91 -10.07
C ILE A 59 -2.72 4.19 -9.20
N GLU A 60 -2.31 2.99 -9.58
CA GLU A 60 -1.33 2.18 -8.87
C GLU A 60 0.05 2.85 -8.74
N ASN A 61 0.44 3.66 -9.72
CA ASN A 61 1.71 4.40 -9.72
C ASN A 61 1.59 5.75 -8.98
N LYS A 62 0.39 6.08 -8.50
CA LYS A 62 0.08 7.31 -7.76
C LYS A 62 -0.16 7.05 -6.29
N VAL A 63 -0.10 5.79 -5.85
CA VAL A 63 -0.10 5.43 -4.43
C VAL A 63 1.24 5.81 -3.84
N TRP A 64 1.23 6.40 -2.65
CA TRP A 64 2.44 6.82 -1.97
C TRP A 64 2.40 6.52 -0.46
N LEU A 65 3.59 6.39 0.11
CA LEU A 65 3.85 6.36 1.55
C LEU A 65 4.74 7.54 1.94
N GLN A 66 4.58 8.06 3.16
CA GLN A 66 5.41 9.15 3.67
C GLN A 66 5.77 8.92 5.13
N VAL A 67 7.07 9.01 5.45
CA VAL A 67 7.60 8.85 6.81
C VAL A 67 7.92 10.23 7.37
N GLY A 68 7.16 10.68 8.37
CA GLY A 68 7.31 12.01 8.94
C GLY A 68 7.21 13.08 7.85
N GLU A 69 8.24 13.91 7.75
CA GLU A 69 8.36 14.99 6.77
C GLU A 69 9.26 14.63 5.57
N ASN A 70 9.70 13.37 5.47
CA ASN A 70 10.47 12.91 4.32
C ASN A 70 9.68 13.03 3.01
N ASP A 71 10.39 12.95 1.90
CA ASP A 71 9.79 12.83 0.58
C ASP A 71 8.85 11.61 0.47
N ARG A 72 7.83 11.74 -0.38
CA ARG A 72 6.88 10.66 -0.63
C ARG A 72 7.51 9.56 -1.46
N ILE A 73 7.31 8.33 -1.01
CA ILE A 73 7.71 7.11 -1.71
C ILE A 73 6.53 6.67 -2.56
N PHE A 74 6.63 6.82 -3.88
CA PHE A 74 5.59 6.34 -4.79
C PHE A 74 5.76 4.84 -5.07
N ALA A 75 4.63 4.16 -5.23
CA ALA A 75 4.60 2.76 -5.59
C ALA A 75 5.11 2.54 -7.02
N SER A 76 5.95 1.52 -7.19
CA SER A 76 6.20 0.89 -8.48
C SER A 76 5.26 -0.32 -8.61
N SER A 77 4.39 -0.32 -9.63
CA SER A 77 3.46 -1.43 -9.85
C SER A 77 4.15 -2.60 -10.54
N GLN A 78 4.12 -3.77 -9.91
CA GLN A 78 4.74 -4.99 -10.45
C GLN A 78 3.76 -5.82 -11.29
N LYS A 79 2.47 -5.85 -10.92
CA LYS A 79 1.44 -6.63 -11.62
C LYS A 79 0.02 -6.20 -11.22
N LYS A 80 -0.88 -6.09 -12.19
CA LYS A 80 -2.33 -5.98 -11.96
C LYS A 80 -2.98 -7.37 -12.06
N ILE A 81 -3.82 -7.73 -11.10
CA ILE A 81 -4.63 -8.95 -11.17
C ILE A 81 -6.08 -8.59 -10.87
N GLU A 82 -6.95 -8.85 -11.85
CA GLU A 82 -8.38 -8.82 -11.62
C GLU A 82 -8.81 -10.06 -10.84
N ALA A 83 -9.62 -9.90 -9.80
CA ALA A 83 -10.20 -11.03 -9.08
C ALA A 83 -10.96 -11.93 -10.07
N GLN A 84 -10.79 -13.25 -10.01
CA GLN A 84 -11.44 -14.21 -10.93
C GLN A 84 -12.83 -14.68 -10.45
N THR A 85 -13.40 -14.08 -9.41
CA THR A 85 -14.70 -14.51 -8.85
C THR A 85 -15.89 -14.02 -9.69
N ALA A 86 -17.02 -14.75 -9.63
CA ALA A 86 -18.24 -14.52 -10.43
C ALA A 86 -18.91 -13.14 -10.25
N LYS A 87 -18.47 -12.33 -9.29
CA LYS A 87 -18.81 -10.92 -9.13
C LYS A 87 -17.52 -10.14 -8.86
N LYS A 88 -16.93 -9.57 -9.91
CA LYS A 88 -15.69 -8.78 -9.82
C LYS A 88 -16.01 -7.37 -9.30
N THR A 89 -16.27 -7.21 -8.01
CA THR A 89 -16.47 -5.88 -7.37
C THR A 89 -15.18 -5.30 -6.79
N SER A 90 -14.04 -5.94 -7.05
CA SER A 90 -12.73 -5.48 -6.62
C SER A 90 -11.65 -5.73 -7.67
N SER A 91 -10.64 -4.86 -7.70
CA SER A 91 -9.40 -5.03 -8.48
C SER A 91 -8.19 -4.89 -7.57
N ASN A 92 -7.20 -5.77 -7.76
CA ASN A 92 -6.01 -5.81 -6.93
C ASN A 92 -4.75 -5.48 -7.74
N TYR A 93 -3.83 -4.78 -7.10
CA TYR A 93 -2.55 -4.35 -7.66
C TYR A 93 -1.44 -4.71 -6.69
N PHE A 94 -0.37 -5.31 -7.20
CA PHE A 94 0.84 -5.59 -6.43
C PHE A 94 1.81 -4.43 -6.60
N LEU A 95 2.14 -3.80 -5.48
CA LEU A 95 2.94 -2.59 -5.37
C LEU A 95 4.25 -2.90 -4.65
N CYS A 96 5.29 -2.19 -5.02
CA CYS A 96 6.57 -2.16 -4.32
C CYS A 96 6.92 -0.71 -3.97
N PHE A 97 7.34 -0.47 -2.73
CA PHE A 97 7.82 0.83 -2.25
C PHE A 97 9.27 0.69 -1.83
N GLU A 98 10.16 1.50 -2.43
CA GLU A 98 11.58 1.51 -2.11
C GLU A 98 11.87 2.59 -1.07
N PHE A 99 12.31 2.16 0.11
CA PHE A 99 12.66 3.05 1.21
C PHE A 99 14.14 3.41 1.16
N THR A 100 14.48 4.63 1.57
CA THR A 100 15.87 4.95 1.87
C THR A 100 16.24 4.47 3.27
N ASN A 101 17.54 4.27 3.52
CA ASN A 101 18.03 3.94 4.86
C ASN A 101 17.67 5.00 5.90
N LEU A 102 17.56 6.27 5.49
CA LEU A 102 17.13 7.37 6.37
C LEU A 102 15.68 7.19 6.80
N MET A 103 14.78 6.94 5.85
CA MET A 103 13.36 6.72 6.13
C MET A 103 13.13 5.51 7.04
N ILE A 104 13.91 4.44 6.88
CA ILE A 104 13.84 3.26 7.76
C ILE A 104 14.26 3.63 9.19
N LYS A 105 15.35 4.39 9.36
CA LYS A 105 15.79 4.86 10.68
C LYS A 105 14.76 5.79 11.33
N ASP A 106 14.12 6.66 10.56
CA ASP A 106 13.07 7.55 11.06
C ASP A 106 11.84 6.76 11.50
N LEU A 107 11.43 5.75 10.72
CA LEU A 107 10.37 4.82 11.13
C LEU A 107 10.72 4.09 12.43
N GLN A 108 11.95 3.58 12.56
CA GLN A 108 12.44 2.93 13.79
C GLN A 108 12.46 3.89 15.00
N SER A 109 12.72 5.17 14.75
CA SER A 109 12.72 6.22 15.77
C SER A 109 11.30 6.66 16.18
N GLY A 110 10.27 6.14 15.50
CA GLY A 110 8.87 6.43 15.80
C GLY A 110 8.28 7.59 15.00
N ALA A 111 8.90 7.96 13.87
CA ALA A 111 8.28 8.92 12.95
C ALA A 111 6.93 8.40 12.45
N THR A 112 5.97 9.31 12.33
CA THR A 112 4.62 8.99 11.88
C THR A 112 4.62 8.51 10.43
N LEU A 113 3.84 7.46 10.13
CA LEU A 113 3.68 6.97 8.77
C LEU A 113 2.34 7.43 8.20
N PHE A 114 2.34 7.88 6.95
CA PHE A 114 1.16 8.25 6.18
C PHE A 114 1.11 7.47 4.87
N ALA A 115 -0.09 7.31 4.33
CA ALA A 115 -0.31 6.79 2.99
C ALA A 115 -1.29 7.70 2.23
N GLY A 116 -1.26 7.60 0.91
CA GLY A 116 -2.25 8.27 0.09
C GLY A 116 -2.21 7.84 -1.36
N VAL A 117 -3.11 8.43 -2.12
CA VAL A 117 -3.15 8.34 -3.58
C VAL A 117 -3.22 9.75 -4.12
N GLU A 118 -2.34 10.08 -5.06
CA GLU A 118 -2.33 11.37 -5.75
C GLU A 118 -2.69 11.18 -7.23
N HIS A 119 -3.95 10.85 -7.48
CA HIS A 119 -4.47 10.65 -8.83
C HIS A 119 -5.51 11.74 -9.16
N PRO A 120 -5.59 12.27 -10.39
CA PRO A 120 -6.55 13.33 -10.75
C PRO A 120 -8.01 13.01 -10.40
N ASN A 121 -8.38 11.74 -10.53
CA ASN A 121 -9.73 11.24 -10.20
C ASN A 121 -9.87 10.65 -8.78
N TYR A 122 -8.78 10.60 -8.01
CA TYR A 122 -8.76 10.07 -6.64
C TYR A 122 -7.54 10.62 -5.87
N ASN A 123 -7.69 11.79 -5.23
CA ASN A 123 -6.64 12.42 -4.44
C ASN A 123 -7.03 12.41 -2.95
N VAL A 124 -6.54 11.42 -2.21
CA VAL A 124 -6.89 11.19 -0.80
C VAL A 124 -5.66 10.75 -0.03
N ARG A 125 -5.49 11.28 1.18
CA ARG A 125 -4.50 10.82 2.16
C ARG A 125 -5.15 10.22 3.39
N THR A 126 -4.43 9.34 4.07
CA THR A 126 -4.85 8.80 5.36
C THR A 126 -4.61 9.80 6.49
N GLN A 127 -5.26 9.53 7.63
CA GLN A 127 -4.72 10.00 8.91
C GLN A 127 -3.42 9.25 9.24
N GLU A 128 -2.81 9.58 10.38
CA GLU A 128 -1.64 8.88 10.90
C GLU A 128 -1.91 7.38 10.96
N ILE A 129 -1.03 6.60 10.31
CA ILE A 129 -1.10 5.15 10.40
C ILE A 129 -0.69 4.77 11.83
N PRO A 130 -1.45 3.89 12.52
CA PRO A 130 -1.15 3.53 13.90
C PRO A 130 0.28 2.99 14.06
N ARG A 131 0.92 3.38 15.16
CA ARG A 131 2.31 3.02 15.43
C ARG A 131 2.57 1.51 15.45
N THR A 132 1.57 0.73 15.84
CA THR A 132 1.63 -0.74 15.80
C THR A 132 1.87 -1.29 14.39
N VAL A 133 1.44 -0.58 13.35
CA VAL A 133 1.70 -0.93 11.94
C VAL A 133 3.08 -0.43 11.52
N SER A 134 3.45 0.81 11.85
CA SER A 134 4.76 1.37 11.47
C SER A 134 5.92 0.60 12.11
N ASP A 135 5.82 0.25 13.39
CA ASP A 135 6.85 -0.52 14.10
C ASP A 135 7.00 -1.93 13.51
N PHE A 136 5.89 -2.52 13.05
CA PHE A 136 5.91 -3.82 12.36
C PHE A 136 6.67 -3.74 11.03
N LEU A 137 6.47 -2.67 10.26
CA LEU A 137 7.18 -2.45 8.99
C LEU A 137 8.66 -2.15 9.22
N ALA A 138 8.97 -1.32 10.22
CA ALA A 138 10.34 -0.95 10.57
C ALA A 138 11.18 -2.18 10.92
N GLN A 139 10.60 -3.15 11.64
CA GLN A 139 11.26 -4.43 11.95
C GLN A 139 11.43 -5.34 10.74
N ASP A 140 10.58 -5.23 9.72
CA ASP A 140 10.65 -6.06 8.51
C ASP A 140 11.71 -5.52 7.53
N LEU A 141 11.78 -4.20 7.39
CA LEU A 141 12.70 -3.51 6.48
C LEU A 141 14.16 -3.50 6.96
N SER A 142 14.40 -3.74 8.25
CA SER A 142 15.75 -3.68 8.84
C SER A 142 16.43 -5.04 9.04
N LYS A 143 15.91 -6.12 8.46
CA LYS A 143 16.51 -7.47 8.49
C LYS A 143 17.44 -7.69 7.31
#